data_AF-A0A7Y5M036-F1
#
_entry.id   AF-A0A7Y5M036-F1
#
_cell.length_a   1.000
_cell.length_b   1.000
_cell.length_c   1.000
_cell.angle_alpha   90.00
_cell.angle_beta   90.00
_cell.angle_gamma   90.00
#
_symmetry.space_group_name_H-M   'P 1'
#
loop_
_entity.id
_entity.type
_entity.pdbx_description
1 polymer ?
#
loop_
_entity_poly.entity_id
_entity_poly.type
_entity_poly.pdbx_seq_one_letter_code
_entity_poly.pdbx_strand_id
1 'polypeptide(L)' 'PVHGGRRGHPVLLSARLFPEIAALGDDEPLRAVVHRAGRTVIEVPVEGDGVLRNIDRPEDLPGG' A
#
# COMPACT_ATOMS: atom_id res chain seq x y z
N PRO A 1 -5.65 -3.91 -0.13
CA PRO A 1 -7.10 -3.68 -0.35
C PRO A 1 -7.32 -3.13 -1.78
N VAL A 2 -8.46 -3.42 -2.38
CA VAL A 2 -8.85 -2.95 -3.72
C VAL A 2 -10.28 -2.44 -3.70
N HIS A 3 -10.50 -1.21 -4.17
CA HIS A 3 -11.82 -0.64 -4.37
C HIS A 3 -12.00 -0.25 -5.84
N GLY A 4 -13.03 -0.79 -6.50
CA GLY A 4 -13.31 -0.49 -7.91
C GLY A 4 -12.14 -0.78 -8.86
N GLY A 5 -11.38 -1.85 -8.62
CA GLY A 5 -10.19 -2.21 -9.41
C GLY A 5 -8.93 -1.38 -9.12
N ARG A 6 -8.98 -0.46 -8.16
CA ARG A 6 -7.84 0.37 -7.74
C ARG A 6 -7.29 -0.11 -6.41
N ARG A 7 -5.97 -0.33 -6.34
CA ARG A 7 -5.27 -0.67 -5.09
C ARG A 7 -5.15 0.55 -4.18
N GLY A 8 -5.25 0.32 -2.88
CA GLY A 8 -5.21 1.36 -1.85
C GLY A 8 -4.46 0.97 -0.57
N HIS A 9 -4.50 1.85 0.41
CA HIS A 9 -3.89 1.73 1.74
C HIS A 9 -4.90 1.24 2.80
N PRO A 10 -4.42 0.69 3.94
CA PRO A 10 -3.04 0.24 4.15
C PRO A 10 -2.75 -1.05 3.37
N VAL A 11 -1.50 -1.20 2.92
CA VAL A 11 -1.01 -2.47 2.37
C VAL A 11 -0.45 -3.31 3.53
N LEU A 12 -0.78 -4.60 3.57
CA LEU A 12 -0.20 -5.54 4.50
C LEU A 12 1.02 -6.21 3.88
N LEU A 13 2.14 -6.21 4.59
CA LEU A 13 3.39 -6.80 4.14
C LEU A 13 3.81 -7.93 5.08
N SER A 14 4.14 -9.07 4.49
CA SER A 14 4.73 -10.19 5.24
C SER A 14 6.13 -9.83 5.71
N ALA A 15 6.51 -10.28 6.91
CA ALA A 15 7.86 -10.12 7.45
C ALA A 15 8.96 -10.71 6.53
N ARG A 16 8.60 -11.64 5.65
CA ARG A 16 9.51 -12.20 4.64
C ARG A 16 10.01 -11.16 3.64
N LEU A 17 9.30 -10.05 3.47
CA LEU A 17 9.69 -8.96 2.57
C LEU A 17 10.63 -7.94 3.23
N PHE A 18 10.91 -8.04 4.54
CA PHE A 18 11.76 -7.08 5.23
C PHE A 18 13.15 -6.93 4.60
N PRO A 19 13.84 -8.00 4.16
CA PRO A 19 15.12 -7.86 3.46
C PRO A 19 15.02 -7.06 2.15
N GLU A 20 13.95 -7.24 1.37
CA GLU A 20 13.73 -6.50 0.14
C GLU A 20 13.42 -5.02 0.40
N ILE A 21 12.66 -4.74 1.46
CA ILE A 21 12.35 -3.37 1.89
C ILE A 21 13.63 -2.66 2.37
N ALA A 22 14.46 -3.35 3.16
CA ALA A 22 15.72 -2.80 3.65
C ALA A 22 16.76 -2.58 2.54
N ALA A 23 16.60 -3.23 1.39
CA ALA A 23 17.47 -3.07 0.22
C ALA A 23 17.00 -1.97 -0.75
N LEU A 24 15.88 -1.28 -0.47
CA LEU A 24 15.43 -0.14 -1.26
C LEU A 24 16.46 1.00 -1.16
N GLY A 25 16.68 1.68 -2.28
CA GLY A 25 17.44 2.93 -2.28
C GLY A 25 16.66 4.07 -1.63
N ASP A 26 17.35 5.16 -1.29
CA ASP A 26 16.78 6.31 -0.55
C ASP A 26 15.52 6.90 -1.22
N ASP A 27 15.46 6.90 -2.55
CA ASP A 27 14.33 7.41 -3.33
C ASP A 27 13.41 6.29 -3.87
N GLU A 28 13.64 5.04 -3.49
CA GLU A 28 12.85 3.93 -3.99
C GLU A 28 11.60 3.69 -3.14
N PRO A 29 10.38 3.81 -3.71
CA PRO A 29 9.17 3.72 -2.92
C PRO A 29 8.83 2.27 -2.58
N LEU A 30 8.20 2.05 -1.42
CA LEU A 30 7.74 0.73 -0.96
C LEU A 30 6.85 -0.02 -1.98
N ARG A 31 6.11 0.72 -2.83
CA ARG A 31 5.31 0.12 -3.92
C ARG A 31 6.17 -0.70 -4.89
N ALA A 32 7.46 -0.40 -5.03
CA ALA A 32 8.37 -1.17 -5.87
C ALA A 32 8.51 -2.61 -5.39
N VAL A 33 8.62 -2.85 -4.07
CA VAL A 33 8.61 -4.21 -3.49
C VAL A 33 7.31 -4.94 -3.80
N VAL A 34 6.18 -4.26 -3.67
CA VAL A 34 4.86 -4.83 -3.99
C VAL A 34 4.75 -5.20 -5.48
N HIS A 35 5.29 -4.38 -6.38
CA HIS A 35 5.34 -4.70 -7.81
C HIS A 35 6.26 -5.89 -8.11
N ARG A 36 7.43 -5.98 -7.47
CA ARG A 36 8.38 -7.10 -7.61
C ARG A 36 7.80 -8.43 -7.09
N ALA A 37 7.04 -8.39 -6.00
CA ALA A 37 6.35 -9.55 -5.43
C ALA A 37 5.36 -10.20 -6.42
N GLY A 38 4.85 -9.43 -7.39
CA GLY A 38 4.14 -9.93 -8.56
C GLY A 38 2.94 -10.82 -8.21
N ARG A 39 2.99 -12.09 -8.64
CA ARG A 39 1.88 -13.06 -8.47
C ARG A 39 1.61 -13.45 -7.01
N THR A 40 2.48 -13.08 -6.07
CA THR A 40 2.26 -13.33 -4.64
C THR A 40 1.40 -12.27 -3.96
N VAL A 41 1.06 -11.19 -4.67
CA VAL A 41 0.16 -10.15 -4.19
C VAL A 41 -1.28 -10.67 -4.21
N ILE A 42 -1.93 -10.65 -3.05
CA ILE A 42 -3.34 -10.98 -2.89
C ILE A 42 -4.14 -9.69 -2.84
N GLU A 43 -5.08 -9.55 -3.77
CA GLU A 43 -6.03 -8.44 -3.76
C GLU A 43 -7.21 -8.77 -2.84
N VAL A 44 -7.53 -7.83 -1.96
CA VAL A 44 -8.63 -7.95 -0.99
C VAL A 44 -9.67 -6.89 -1.35
N PRO A 45 -10.78 -7.27 -2.01
CA PRO A 45 -11.84 -6.34 -2.38
C PRO A 45 -12.48 -5.71 -1.14
N VAL A 46 -12.77 -4.41 -1.20
CA VAL A 46 -13.47 -3.67 -0.15
C VAL A 46 -14.50 -2.71 -0.75
N GLU A 47 -15.60 -2.50 -0.03
CA GLU A 47 -16.70 -1.65 -0.49
C GLU A 47 -16.40 -0.15 -0.34
N GLY A 48 -15.69 0.25 0.71
CA GLY A 48 -15.37 1.65 0.97
C GLY A 48 -14.23 2.19 0.11
N ASP A 49 -14.39 3.42 -0.39
CA ASP A 49 -13.39 4.16 -1.16
C ASP A 49 -12.26 4.73 -0.29
N GLY A 50 -12.42 4.71 1.04
CA GLY A 50 -11.45 5.27 1.99
C GLY A 50 -10.04 4.70 1.84
N VAL A 51 -9.90 3.46 1.36
CA VAL A 51 -8.59 2.86 1.06
C VAL A 51 -7.84 3.59 -0.05
N LEU A 52 -8.52 4.36 -0.90
CA LEU A 52 -7.91 5.15 -1.97
C LEU A 52 -7.44 6.52 -1.50
N ARG A 53 -7.76 6.93 -0.27
CA ARG A 53 -7.33 8.21 0.29
C ARG A 53 -5.96 8.05 0.91
N ASN A 54 -5.01 8.86 0.45
CA ASN A 54 -3.71 8.95 1.11
C ASN A 54 -3.79 10.02 2.21
N ILE A 55 -3.42 9.65 3.42
CA ILE A 55 -3.44 10.54 4.58
C ILE A 55 -1.98 10.74 4.99
N ASP A 56 -1.33 11.70 4.34
CA ASP A 56 0.09 12.00 4.57
C ASP A 56 0.26 13.12 5.61
N ARG A 57 -0.78 13.94 5.80
CA ARG A 57 -0.76 15.10 6.67
C ARG A 57 -2.02 15.17 7.54
N PRO A 58 -1.96 15.84 8.71
CA PRO A 58 -3.12 16.01 9.58
C PRO A 58 -4.33 16.62 8.86
N GLU A 59 -4.12 17.54 7.92
CA GLU A 59 -5.18 18.17 7.12
C GLU A 59 -5.89 17.22 6.13
N ASP A 60 -5.32 16.05 5.84
CA ASP A 60 -5.95 15.05 4.98
C ASP A 60 -7.07 14.28 5.70
N LEU A 61 -7.13 14.38 7.04
CA LEU A 61 -8.23 13.87 7.84
C LEU A 61 -9.40 14.87 7.78
N PRO A 62 -10.63 14.41 7.50
CA PRO A 62 -11.79 15.28 7.63
C PRO A 62 -11.87 15.81 9.07
N GLY A 63 -12.11 17.12 9.21
CA GLY A 63 -12.40 17.72 10.50
C GLY A 63 -13.60 17.03 11.15
N GLY A 64 -13.44 16.64 12.41
CA GLY A 64 -14.48 15.97 13.20
C GLY A 64 -15.70 16.83 13.47
#